data_AF-H5SUI0-F1
#
_entry.id   AF-H5SUI0-F1
#
_cell.length_a   1.000
_cell.length_b   1.000
_cell.length_c   1.000
_cell.angle_alpha   90.00
_cell.angle_beta   90.00
_cell.angle_gamma   90.00
#
_symmetry.space_group_name_H-M   'P 1'
#
loop_
_entity.id
_entity.type
_entity.pdbx_description
1 polymer ?
#
loop_
_entity_poly.entity_id
_entity_poly.type
_entity_poly.pdbx_seq_one_letter_code
_entity_poly.pdbx_strand_id
1 'polypeptide(L)'
;MEEFLTQPDGPYIPDAMQRYARAIEKTLAEVPVVNGVVDLEALWMELGLPRDLIIEVFQTMEIKLPPHVERVMGPNGQILAQQKKPEPREPTL
;
A
#
# COMPACT_ATOMS: atom_id res chain seq x y z
N MET A 1 2.13 16.76 36.70
CA MET A 1 1.27 15.93 35.84
C MET A 1 2.15 15.61 34.64
N GLU A 2 2.90 14.52 34.73
CA GLU A 2 3.86 14.11 33.71
C GLU A 2 3.09 13.46 32.56
N GLU A 3 3.03 14.15 31.43
CA GLU A 3 2.65 13.55 30.16
C GLU A 3 3.73 12.54 29.78
N PHE A 4 3.48 11.27 30.13
CA PHE A 4 4.13 10.14 29.48
C PHE A 4 3.68 10.12 28.01
N LEU A 5 4.35 10.94 27.19
CA LEU A 5 4.51 10.63 25.78
C LEU A 5 5.26 9.29 25.75
N THR A 6 4.55 8.18 25.65
CA THR A 6 5.12 6.89 25.26
C THR A 6 5.61 7.03 23.84
N GLN A 7 6.77 7.65 23.68
CA GLN A 7 7.59 7.50 22.49
C GLN A 7 7.97 6.02 22.44
N PRO A 8 7.69 5.29 21.36
CA PRO A 8 8.13 3.91 21.26
C PRO A 8 9.67 3.89 21.40
N ASP A 9 10.17 3.11 22.36
CA ASP A 9 11.58 2.96 22.79
C ASP A 9 12.52 2.35 21.70
N GLY A 10 12.30 2.68 20.43
CA GLY A 10 13.10 2.25 19.30
C GLY A 10 13.54 3.44 18.45
N PRO A 11 14.65 3.33 17.69
CA PRO A 11 15.03 4.40 16.78
C PRO A 11 13.89 4.62 15.79
N TYR A 12 13.26 5.80 15.81
CA TYR A 12 12.47 6.27 14.69
C TYR A 12 13.40 6.30 13.48
N ILE A 13 13.26 5.33 12.59
CA ILE A 13 13.99 5.30 11.33
C ILE A 13 13.13 6.05 10.32
N PRO A 14 13.40 7.35 10.05
CA PRO A 14 12.57 8.14 9.12
C PRO A 14 12.43 7.47 7.75
N ASP A 15 13.42 6.66 7.35
CA ASP A 15 13.43 5.92 6.08
C ASP A 15 12.71 4.56 6.10
N ALA A 16 12.28 4.04 7.26
CA ALA A 16 11.70 2.69 7.31
C ALA A 16 10.41 2.58 6.50
N MET A 17 9.50 3.55 6.66
CA MET A 17 8.25 3.62 5.88
C MET A 17 8.53 3.73 4.38
N GLN A 18 9.56 4.47 3.99
CA GLN A 18 9.96 4.58 2.58
C GLN A 18 10.54 3.26 2.05
N ARG A 19 11.27 2.50 2.86
CA ARG A 19 11.76 1.17 2.49
C ARG A 19 10.60 0.18 2.33
N TYR A 20 9.62 0.20 3.23
CA TYR A 20 8.43 -0.64 3.11
C TYR A 20 7.59 -0.27 1.88
N ALA A 21 7.40 1.02 1.61
CA ALA A 21 6.72 1.48 0.40
C ALA A 21 7.40 0.94 -0.87
N ARG A 22 8.73 1.07 -0.97
CA ARG A 22 9.50 0.52 -2.11
C ARG A 22 9.39 -1.00 -2.21
N ALA A 23 9.38 -1.70 -1.08
CA ALA A 23 9.20 -3.15 -1.07
C ALA A 23 7.80 -3.53 -1.61
N ILE A 24 6.76 -2.84 -1.17
CA ILE A 24 5.39 -3.04 -1.67
C ILE A 24 5.30 -2.74 -3.17
N GLU A 25 5.85 -1.61 -3.64
CA GLU A 25 5.85 -1.26 -5.07
C GLU A 25 6.54 -2.34 -5.92
N LYS A 26 7.67 -2.87 -5.43
CA LYS A 26 8.38 -3.96 -6.10
C LYS A 26 7.56 -5.25 -6.11
N THR A 27 7.01 -5.66 -4.97
CA THR A 27 6.17 -6.85 -4.88
C THR A 27 4.93 -6.75 -5.75
N LEU A 28 4.28 -5.58 -5.82
CA LEU A 28 3.13 -5.33 -6.69
C LEU A 28 3.47 -5.56 -8.18
N ALA A 29 4.73 -5.35 -8.58
CA ALA A 29 5.18 -5.62 -9.94
C ALA A 29 5.29 -7.11 -10.27
N GLU A 30 5.49 -7.97 -9.26
CA GLU A 30 5.80 -9.40 -9.42
C GLU A 30 4.64 -10.31 -8.99
N VAL A 31 3.79 -9.86 -8.08
CA VAL A 31 2.65 -10.61 -7.52
C VAL A 31 1.60 -10.95 -8.59
N PRO A 32 0.99 -12.16 -8.55
CA PRO A 32 -0.13 -12.50 -9.43
C PRO A 32 -1.31 -11.56 -9.20
N VAL A 33 -1.90 -11.07 -10.29
CA VAL A 33 -3.03 -10.16 -10.27
C VAL A 33 -4.25 -10.84 -10.87
N VAL A 34 -5.39 -10.75 -10.19
CA VAL A 34 -6.65 -11.36 -10.63
C VAL A 34 -7.62 -10.25 -11.03
N ASN A 35 -7.93 -10.13 -12.33
CA ASN A 35 -8.79 -9.07 -12.88
C ASN A 35 -8.36 -7.65 -12.46
N GLY A 36 -7.06 -7.37 -12.47
CA GLY A 36 -6.52 -6.07 -12.04
C GLY A 36 -6.54 -5.85 -10.51
N VAL A 37 -6.89 -6.86 -9.71
CA VAL A 37 -6.98 -6.75 -8.25
C VAL A 37 -5.88 -7.55 -7.56
N VAL A 38 -5.26 -6.93 -6.56
CA VAL A 38 -4.34 -7.59 -5.63
C VAL A 38 -4.95 -7.55 -4.23
N ASP A 39 -5.04 -8.69 -3.57
CA ASP A 39 -5.50 -8.78 -2.19
C ASP A 39 -4.35 -8.56 -1.21
N LEU A 40 -4.64 -7.97 -0.05
CA LEU A 40 -3.69 -7.80 1.04
C LEU A 40 -3.04 -9.15 1.44
N GLU A 41 -3.78 -10.25 1.37
CA GLU A 41 -3.25 -11.58 1.69
C GLU A 41 -2.10 -11.98 0.76
N ALA A 42 -2.16 -11.63 -0.52
CA ALA A 42 -1.08 -11.89 -1.47
C ALA A 42 0.17 -11.08 -1.11
N LEU A 43 0.00 -9.79 -0.78
CA LEU A 43 1.10 -8.94 -0.33
C LEU A 43 1.71 -9.44 0.98
N TRP A 44 0.88 -9.86 1.93
CA TRP A 44 1.35 -10.43 3.19
C TRP A 44 2.19 -11.69 3.00
N MET A 45 1.72 -12.61 2.15
CA MET A 45 2.45 -13.85 1.84
C MET A 45 3.79 -13.58 1.17
N GLU A 46 3.86 -12.62 0.24
CA GLU A 46 5.09 -12.31 -0.48
C GLU A 46 6.09 -11.47 0.33
N LEU A 47 5.62 -10.51 1.12
CA LEU A 47 6.48 -9.59 1.87
C LEU A 47 6.91 -10.11 3.24
N GLY A 48 6.12 -11.00 3.86
CA GLY A 48 6.34 -11.45 5.24
C GLY A 48 6.20 -10.34 6.30
N LEU A 49 5.58 -9.20 5.95
CA LEU A 49 5.37 -8.06 6.83
C LEU A 49 4.00 -8.14 7.54
N PRO A 50 3.84 -7.64 8.78
CA PRO A 50 2.53 -7.59 9.43
C PRO A 50 1.47 -6.88 8.58
N ARG A 51 0.24 -7.40 8.57
CA ARG A 51 -0.88 -6.82 7.80
C ARG A 51 -1.12 -5.36 8.15
N ASP A 52 -1.11 -5.04 9.44
CA ASP A 52 -1.32 -3.67 9.94
C ASP A 52 -0.25 -2.72 9.42
N LEU A 53 1.01 -3.17 9.32
CA LEU A 53 2.10 -2.36 8.76
C LEU A 53 1.90 -2.11 7.26
N ILE A 54 1.48 -3.12 6.49
CA ILE A 54 1.20 -2.94 5.06
C ILE A 54 0.08 -1.91 4.89
N ILE A 55 -0.99 -2.03 5.68
CA ILE A 55 -2.11 -1.07 5.69
C ILE A 55 -1.63 0.33 6.06
N GLU A 56 -0.84 0.47 7.13
CA GLU A 56 -0.28 1.75 7.57
C GLU A 56 0.56 2.41 6.47
N VAL A 57 1.34 1.62 5.72
CA VAL A 57 2.13 2.12 4.60
C VAL A 57 1.22 2.64 3.48
N PHE A 58 0.14 1.93 3.12
CA PHE A 58 -0.84 2.43 2.15
C PHE A 58 -1.58 3.70 2.61
N GLN A 59 -1.77 3.86 3.92
CA GLN A 59 -2.44 5.05 4.49
C GLN A 59 -1.52 6.27 4.59
N THR A 60 -0.22 6.03 4.78
CA THR A 60 0.75 7.09 5.07
C THR A 60 1.54 7.52 3.84
N MET A 61 1.77 6.60 2.90
CA MET A 61 2.64 6.81 1.74
C MET A 61 1.85 6.69 0.43
N GLU A 62 2.21 7.51 -0.56
CA GLU A 62 1.70 7.32 -1.92
C GLU A 62 2.41 6.12 -2.57
N ILE A 63 1.66 5.03 -2.76
CA ILE A 63 2.16 3.80 -3.40
C ILE A 63 1.85 3.83 -4.89
N LYS A 64 2.89 3.70 -5.72
CA LYS A 64 2.72 3.62 -7.17
C LYS A 64 2.30 2.21 -7.56
N LEU A 65 1.06 2.09 -8.03
CA LEU A 65 0.56 0.84 -8.57
C LEU A 65 1.08 0.64 -10.00
N PRO A 66 1.60 -0.56 -10.33
CA PRO A 66 2.00 -0.88 -11.69
C PRO A 66 0.78 -1.02 -12.62
N PRO A 67 0.95 -0.90 -13.95
CA PRO A 67 -0.17 -0.77 -14.89
C PRO A 67 -1.14 -1.94 -14.90
N HIS A 68 -0.68 -3.15 -14.56
CA HIS A 68 -1.52 -4.36 -14.47
C HIS A 68 -2.31 -4.47 -13.16
N VAL A 69 -2.04 -3.63 -12.16
CA VAL A 69 -2.77 -3.58 -10.88
C VAL A 69 -3.72 -2.39 -10.87
N GLU A 70 -5.00 -2.60 -11.09
CA GLU A 70 -6.03 -1.54 -11.00
C GLU A 70 -6.30 -1.10 -9.56
N ARG A 71 -6.31 -2.04 -8.59
CA ARG A 71 -6.58 -1.74 -7.17
C ARG A 71 -6.03 -2.80 -6.22
N VAL A 72 -5.80 -2.37 -4.98
CA VAL A 72 -5.40 -3.22 -3.85
C VAL A 72 -6.53 -3.26 -2.82
N MET A 73 -6.94 -4.47 -2.44
CA MET A 73 -8.03 -4.71 -1.49
C MET A 73 -7.49 -5.04 -0.10
N GLY A 74 -8.10 -4.46 0.92
CA GLY A 74 -7.85 -4.74 2.33
C GLY A 74 -8.68 -5.92 2.86
N PRO A 75 -8.47 -6.31 4.13
CA PRO A 75 -9.01 -7.54 4.69
C PRO A 75 -10.53 -7.52 4.85
N ASN A 76 -11.16 -6.35 4.91
CA ASN A 76 -12.62 -6.20 5.01
C ASN A 76 -13.26 -5.76 3.69
N GLY A 77 -12.56 -5.93 2.57
CA GLY A 77 -13.02 -5.49 1.25
C GLY A 77 -12.91 -3.98 1.02
N GLN A 78 -12.22 -3.23 1.90
CA GLN A 78 -11.92 -1.82 1.63
C GLN A 78 -10.86 -1.68 0.52
N ILE A 79 -10.89 -0.59 -0.23
CA ILE A 79 -9.84 -0.28 -1.20
C ILE A 79 -8.69 0.44 -0.46
N LEU A 80 -7.49 -0.15 -0.48
CA LEU A 80 -6.29 0.46 0.09
C LEU A 80 -5.58 1.39 -0.90
N ALA A 81 -5.59 1.03 -2.18
CA ALA A 81 -5.06 1.84 -3.26
C ALA A 81 -5.80 1.53 -4.57
N GLN A 82 -5.92 2.52 -5.45
CA GLN A 82 -6.51 2.37 -6.77
C GLN A 82 -5.75 3.24 -7.77
N GLN A 83 -5.51 2.70 -8.96
CA GLN A 83 -4.97 3.50 -10.05
C GLN A 83 -5.99 4.56 -10.41
N LYS A 84 -5.56 5.81 -10.42
CA LYS A 84 -6.33 6.89 -11.04
C LYS A 84 -6.38 6.60 -12.54
N LYS A 85 -7.42 5.91 -13.01
CA LYS A 85 -7.71 5.87 -14.45
C LYS A 85 -7.83 7.33 -14.90
N PRO A 86 -7.13 7.75 -15.97
CA PRO A 86 -7.43 9.06 -16.55
C PRO A 86 -8.91 9.05 -16.92
N GLU A 87 -9.65 10.03 -16.40
CA GLU A 87 -11.04 10.27 -16.77
C GLU A 87 -11.11 10.33 -18.31
N PRO A 88 -12.03 9.60 -18.96
CA PRO A 88 -12.16 9.67 -20.40
C PRO A 88 -12.48 11.13 -20.73
N ARG A 89 -11.55 11.80 -21.45
CA ARG A 89 -11.78 13.13 -21.98
C ARG A 89 -13.03 13.03 -22.85
N GLU A 90 -14.14 13.61 -22.41
CA GLU A 90 -15.33 13.71 -23.24
C GLU A 90 -14.89 14.27 -24.59
N PRO A 91 -15.21 13.61 -25.73
CA PRO A 91 -14.97 14.22 -27.02
C PRO A 91 -15.81 15.50 -27.04
N THR A 92 -15.14 16.66 -26.99
CA THR A 92 -15.75 17.93 -27.34
C THR A 92 -16.23 17.80 -28.79
N LEU A 93 -17.54 17.64 -28.95
CA LEU A 93 -18.25 17.65 -30.22
C LEU A 93 -18.34 19.06 -30.78
#